data_AF-A0A357IXV7-F1
#
_entry.id   AF-A0A357IXV7-F1
#
_cell.length_a   1.000
_cell.length_b   1.000
_cell.length_c   1.000
_cell.angle_alpha   90.00
_cell.angle_beta   90.00
_cell.angle_gamma   90.00
#
_symmetry.space_group_name_H-M   'P 1'
#
loop_
_entity.id
_entity.type
_entity.pdbx_description
1 polymer ?
#
loop_
_entity_poly.entity_id
_entity_poly.type
_entity_poly.pdbx_seq_one_letter_code
_entity_poly.pdbx_strand_id
1 'polypeptide(L)'
;MDKYSRKDFLKRGLVAGAAIAGAGTFLSYCRKPADEGSEGAVSCNDTSGLSEADLATRTQNGYVDVSSKAGQSCSNCALYTQPTGGSSCGGCQAVKGPINPAGWCNLWVAQG
;
A
#
# COMPACT_ATOMS: atom_id res chain seq x y z
N MET A 1 -19.12 -25.50 -12.95
CA MET A 1 -18.67 -24.88 -11.67
C MET A 1 -17.20 -25.19 -11.52
N ASP A 2 -16.40 -24.37 -12.18
CA ASP A 2 -15.00 -24.66 -12.46
C ASP A 2 -14.13 -24.05 -11.37
N LYS A 3 -13.58 -24.92 -10.52
CA LYS A 3 -12.56 -24.60 -9.53
C LYS A 3 -11.21 -24.42 -10.23
N TYR A 4 -11.00 -23.29 -10.90
CA TYR A 4 -9.66 -22.89 -11.31
C TYR A 4 -8.93 -22.28 -10.11
N SER A 5 -8.31 -23.18 -9.34
CA SER A 5 -7.45 -22.86 -8.21
C SER A 5 -6.13 -22.27 -8.71
N ARG A 6 -5.68 -21.19 -8.09
CA ARG A 6 -4.44 -20.41 -8.34
C ARG A 6 -3.13 -21.24 -8.31
N LYS A 7 -3.25 -22.53 -8.06
CA LYS A 7 -2.18 -23.51 -7.84
C LYS A 7 -1.65 -24.13 -9.14
N ASP A 8 -2.46 -24.16 -10.20
CA ASP A 8 -2.06 -24.72 -11.49
C ASP A 8 -1.23 -23.74 -12.34
N PHE A 9 -1.37 -22.44 -12.11
CA PHE A 9 -0.60 -21.42 -12.82
C PHE A 9 0.89 -21.42 -12.40
N LEU A 10 1.17 -21.74 -11.13
CA LEU A 10 2.53 -21.84 -10.60
C LEU A 10 3.27 -23.12 -11.06
N LYS A 11 2.55 -24.17 -11.46
CA LYS A 11 3.17 -25.41 -11.96
C LYS A 11 3.54 -25.37 -13.45
N ARG A 12 2.94 -24.47 -14.24
CA ARG A 12 3.15 -24.41 -15.70
C ARG A 12 4.18 -23.38 -16.16
N GLY A 13 4.75 -22.57 -15.27
CA GLY A 13 5.79 -21.60 -15.58
C GLY A 13 7.24 -22.11 -15.49
N LEU A 14 7.46 -23.38 -15.15
CA LEU A 14 8.80 -23.91 -14.80
C LEU A 14 9.48 -24.75 -15.92
N VAL A 15 8.96 -24.76 -17.14
CA VAL A 15 9.54 -25.58 -18.23
C VAL A 15 9.64 -24.79 -19.52
N ALA A 16 10.59 -23.85 -19.59
CA ALA A 16 11.11 -23.32 -20.85
C ALA A 16 12.52 -22.75 -20.63
N GLY A 17 13.54 -23.44 -21.15
CA GLY A 17 14.91 -22.90 -21.23
C GLY A 17 16.02 -23.96 -21.09
N ALA A 18 16.04 -24.98 -21.95
CA ALA A 18 17.16 -25.91 -22.04
C ALA A 18 18.32 -25.33 -22.87
N ALA A 19 19.53 -25.48 -22.34
CA ALA A 19 20.82 -25.74 -23.00
C ALA A 19 21.40 -24.70 -23.99
N ILE A 20 22.43 -23.98 -23.54
CA ILE A 20 23.63 -23.71 -24.36
C ILE A 20 24.86 -24.11 -23.54
N ALA A 21 25.59 -25.11 -24.04
CA ALA A 21 26.86 -25.55 -23.49
C ALA A 21 27.98 -24.58 -23.92
N GLY A 22 28.66 -23.97 -22.95
CA GLY A 22 29.86 -23.16 -23.18
C GLY A 22 30.58 -22.93 -21.86
N ALA A 23 31.72 -23.57 -21.67
CA ALA A 23 32.52 -23.51 -20.45
C ALA A 23 33.04 -22.08 -20.19
N GLY A 24 32.83 -21.55 -18.97
CA GLY A 24 33.51 -20.34 -18.51
C GLY A 24 32.70 -19.50 -17.54
N THR A 25 33.21 -19.38 -16.32
CA THR A 25 32.78 -18.49 -15.21
C THR A 25 31.49 -18.85 -14.47
N PHE A 26 31.71 -19.25 -13.22
CA PHE A 26 30.75 -19.48 -12.16
C PHE A 26 30.04 -18.17 -11.73
N LEU A 27 28.76 -18.32 -11.38
CA LEU A 27 27.94 -17.46 -10.50
C LEU A 27 27.49 -16.09 -11.03
N SER A 28 26.37 -16.07 -11.76
CA SER A 28 25.39 -14.99 -11.65
C SER A 28 24.00 -15.46 -12.09
N TYR A 29 23.47 -16.43 -11.35
CA TYR A 29 22.10 -16.94 -11.53
C TYR A 29 21.15 -16.10 -10.67
N CYS A 30 20.11 -15.56 -11.29
CA CYS A 30 19.00 -14.80 -10.69
C CYS A 30 19.33 -13.40 -10.14
N ARG A 31 19.67 -12.44 -11.01
CA ARG A 31 19.22 -11.06 -10.78
C ARG A 31 17.76 -10.98 -11.26
N LYS A 32 16.81 -11.20 -10.36
CA LYS A 32 15.46 -10.65 -10.50
C LYS A 32 15.67 -9.18 -10.89
N PRO A 33 15.09 -8.65 -11.98
CA PRO A 33 15.12 -7.21 -12.20
C PRO A 33 14.61 -6.61 -10.91
N ALA A 34 15.51 -5.88 -10.24
CA ALA A 34 15.14 -5.10 -9.08
C ALA A 34 14.00 -4.24 -9.61
N ASP A 35 12.80 -4.52 -9.10
CA ASP A 35 11.68 -3.59 -9.13
C ASP A 35 12.31 -2.23 -8.84
N GLU A 36 12.37 -1.40 -9.88
CA GLU A 36 12.74 -0.01 -9.80
C GLU A 36 11.90 0.55 -8.67
N GLY A 37 12.59 0.99 -7.62
CA GLY A 37 12.04 1.15 -6.30
C GLY A 37 10.67 1.79 -6.35
N SER A 38 9.67 1.06 -5.86
CA SER A 38 8.67 1.67 -5.00
C SER A 38 9.45 2.40 -3.91
N GLU A 39 9.81 3.65 -4.18
CA GLU A 39 10.27 4.60 -3.18
C GLU A 39 9.24 4.51 -2.05
N GLY A 40 9.70 4.02 -0.90
CA GLY A 40 8.85 3.36 0.10
C GLY A 40 7.52 4.08 0.31
N ALA A 41 6.44 3.47 -0.17
CA ALA A 41 5.10 4.01 0.04
C ALA A 41 4.91 4.24 1.54
N VAL A 42 4.65 5.50 1.91
CA VAL A 42 4.40 5.89 3.30
C VAL A 42 3.27 5.00 3.83
N SER A 43 3.50 4.31 4.95
CA SER A 43 2.47 3.53 5.64
C SER A 43 2.11 4.21 6.95
N CYS A 44 0.83 4.52 7.11
CA CYS A 44 0.24 5.20 8.25
C CYS A 44 -0.78 4.30 8.98
N ASN A 45 -0.49 2.99 9.03
CA ASN A 45 -1.35 1.97 9.65
C ASN A 45 -0.95 1.59 11.08
N ASP A 46 0.11 2.18 11.66
CA ASP A 46 0.42 1.92 13.07
C ASP A 46 -0.62 2.59 13.96
N THR A 47 -1.53 1.77 14.49
CA THR A 47 -2.60 2.19 15.38
C THR A 47 -2.43 1.62 16.78
N SER A 48 -1.25 1.12 17.13
CA SER A 48 -0.97 0.49 18.44
C SER A 48 -1.23 1.41 19.63
N GLY A 49 -1.16 2.73 19.43
CA GLY A 49 -1.46 3.75 20.44
C GLY A 49 -2.90 4.24 20.50
N LEU A 50 -3.83 3.66 19.73
CA LEU A 50 -5.23 4.10 19.71
C LEU A 50 -6.12 3.30 20.66
N SER A 51 -7.17 3.96 21.16
CA SER A 51 -8.24 3.29 21.91
C SER A 51 -9.11 2.43 20.99
N GLU A 52 -9.82 1.45 21.55
CA GLU A 52 -10.78 0.64 20.79
C GLU A 52 -11.87 1.49 20.12
N ALA A 53 -12.33 2.55 20.79
CA ALA A 53 -13.30 3.49 20.24
C ALA A 53 -12.75 4.22 19.00
N ASP A 54 -11.50 4.68 19.05
CA ASP A 54 -10.84 5.34 17.92
C ASP A 54 -10.62 4.39 16.74
N LEU A 55 -10.21 3.14 17.02
CA LEU A 55 -10.08 2.07 16.03
C LEU A 55 -11.43 1.76 15.36
N ALA A 56 -12.51 1.74 16.14
CA ALA A 56 -13.86 1.55 15.63
C ALA A 56 -14.26 2.72 14.72
N THR A 57 -13.98 3.97 15.09
CA THR A 57 -14.24 5.14 14.23
C THR A 57 -13.47 5.07 12.91
N ARG A 58 -12.18 4.68 12.94
CA ARG A 58 -11.37 4.44 11.71
C ARG A 58 -12.02 3.42 10.80
N THR A 59 -12.41 2.29 11.36
CA THR A 59 -12.95 1.14 10.63
C THR A 59 -14.34 1.43 10.06
N GLN A 60 -15.25 2.00 10.87
CA GLN A 60 -16.62 2.33 10.47
C GLN A 60 -16.66 3.36 9.33
N ASN A 61 -15.71 4.30 9.32
CA ASN A 61 -15.58 5.29 8.24
C ASN A 61 -14.74 4.79 7.06
N GLY A 62 -14.28 3.54 7.09
CA GLY A 62 -13.55 2.92 5.98
C GLY A 62 -12.25 3.64 5.64
N TYR A 63 -11.48 4.06 6.65
CA TYR A 63 -10.17 4.64 6.41
C TYR A 63 -9.25 3.66 5.67
N VAL A 64 -8.61 4.12 4.59
CA VAL A 64 -7.58 3.41 3.84
C VAL A 64 -6.38 4.32 3.61
N ASP A 65 -5.18 3.74 3.60
CA ASP A 65 -3.93 4.48 3.39
C ASP A 65 -3.71 4.96 1.95
N VAL A 66 -4.36 4.30 0.98
CA VAL A 66 -4.31 4.68 -0.43
C VAL A 66 -5.73 4.74 -0.98
N SER A 67 -6.12 5.91 -1.45
CA SER A 67 -7.43 6.15 -2.02
C SER A 67 -7.63 5.39 -3.32
N SER A 68 -8.79 4.75 -3.45
CA SER A 68 -9.31 4.24 -4.72
C SER A 68 -10.30 5.20 -5.39
N LYS A 69 -10.54 6.37 -4.79
CA LYS A 69 -11.49 7.37 -5.28
C LYS A 69 -10.76 8.39 -6.15
N ALA A 70 -11.21 8.51 -7.41
CA ALA A 70 -10.62 9.46 -8.35
C ALA A 70 -10.72 10.91 -7.81
N GLY A 71 -9.57 11.56 -7.66
CA GLY A 71 -9.49 12.95 -7.22
C GLY A 71 -9.83 13.20 -5.75
N GLN A 72 -10.00 12.17 -4.91
CA GLN A 72 -10.29 12.34 -3.49
C GLN A 72 -9.20 11.67 -2.66
N SER A 73 -8.52 12.43 -1.81
CA SER A 73 -7.54 11.93 -0.87
C SER A 73 -7.56 12.74 0.42
N CYS A 74 -6.84 12.30 1.44
CA CYS A 74 -6.67 13.07 2.67
C CYS A 74 -5.98 14.41 2.36
N SER A 75 -4.99 14.45 1.47
CA SER A 75 -4.25 15.68 1.13
C SER A 75 -5.12 16.82 0.59
N ASN A 76 -6.29 16.51 0.00
CA ASN A 76 -7.25 17.52 -0.47
C ASN A 76 -8.58 17.52 0.32
N CYS A 77 -8.58 16.93 1.53
CA CYS A 77 -9.74 16.88 2.42
C CYS A 77 -9.71 18.02 3.44
N ALA A 78 -10.83 18.71 3.65
CA ALA A 78 -10.96 19.84 4.58
C ALA A 78 -10.66 19.47 6.05
N LEU A 79 -10.76 18.18 6.39
CA LEU A 79 -10.52 17.67 7.74
C LEU A 79 -9.06 17.23 7.98
N TYR A 80 -8.22 17.24 6.95
CA TYR A 80 -6.84 16.77 7.03
C TYR A 80 -5.92 17.85 7.62
N THR A 81 -5.00 17.40 8.47
CA THR A 81 -3.91 18.22 9.00
C THR A 81 -2.60 17.71 8.40
N GLN A 82 -1.83 18.61 7.78
CA GLN A 82 -0.54 18.27 7.19
C GLN A 82 0.43 17.68 8.24
N PRO A 83 1.36 16.80 7.84
CA PRO A 83 2.39 16.29 8.72
C PRO A 83 3.26 17.41 9.28
N THR A 84 3.74 17.26 10.51
CA THR A 84 4.66 18.20 11.16
C THR A 84 5.92 17.47 11.64
N GLY A 85 7.00 18.22 11.87
CA GLY A 85 8.22 17.68 12.49
C GLY A 85 8.94 16.58 11.70
N GLY A 86 8.79 16.55 10.37
CA GLY A 86 9.41 15.53 9.51
C GLY A 86 8.66 14.20 9.43
N SER A 87 7.49 14.09 10.05
CA SER A 87 6.59 12.94 9.85
C SER A 87 6.12 12.87 8.40
N SER A 88 5.95 11.66 7.88
CA SER A 88 5.29 11.43 6.57
C SER A 88 3.77 11.26 6.70
N CYS A 89 3.27 10.98 7.90
CA CYS A 89 1.86 10.86 8.21
C CYS A 89 1.33 12.16 8.84
N GLY A 90 0.19 12.61 8.34
CA GLY A 90 -0.55 13.74 8.90
C GLY A 90 -1.58 13.29 9.94
N GLY A 91 -2.56 14.16 10.18
CA GLY A 91 -3.68 13.90 11.08
C GLY A 91 -5.04 14.16 10.42
N CYS A 92 -6.11 13.83 11.11
CA CYS A 92 -7.48 14.12 10.70
C CYS A 92 -8.29 14.57 11.92
N GLN A 93 -9.19 15.54 11.74
CA GLN A 93 -10.03 16.07 12.80
C GLN A 93 -11.07 15.05 13.30
N ALA A 94 -11.56 14.18 12.40
CA ALA A 94 -12.61 13.21 12.69
C ALA A 94 -12.10 11.79 13.00
N VAL A 95 -10.89 11.43 12.53
CA VAL A 95 -10.36 10.07 12.64
C VAL A 95 -8.97 10.14 13.29
N LYS A 96 -8.81 9.52 14.47
CA LYS A 96 -7.55 9.57 15.25
C LYS A 96 -6.49 8.62 14.73
N GLY A 97 -5.22 8.92 15.04
CA GLY A 97 -4.06 8.17 14.59
C GLY A 97 -3.37 8.78 13.36
N PRO A 98 -2.30 8.15 12.86
CA PRO A 98 -1.59 8.61 11.67
C PRO A 98 -2.50 8.51 10.44
N ILE A 99 -2.38 9.50 9.55
CA ILE A 99 -3.18 9.63 8.33
C ILE A 99 -2.26 9.83 7.13
N ASN A 100 -2.34 8.92 6.17
CA ASN A 100 -1.62 9.02 4.92
C ASN A 100 -2.21 10.15 4.06
N PRO A 101 -1.42 11.10 3.53
CA PRO A 101 -1.94 12.11 2.60
C PRO A 101 -2.62 11.50 1.36
N ALA A 102 -2.20 10.32 0.91
CA ALA A 102 -2.83 9.59 -0.20
C ALA A 102 -4.07 8.77 0.23
N GLY A 103 -4.39 8.73 1.52
CA GLY A 103 -5.49 7.94 2.07
C GLY A 103 -6.87 8.52 1.78
N TRP A 104 -7.91 7.84 2.25
CA TRP A 104 -9.31 8.29 2.11
C TRP A 104 -10.21 7.64 3.17
N CYS A 105 -11.35 8.29 3.49
CA CYS A 105 -12.43 7.69 4.28
C CYS A 105 -13.78 8.30 3.88
N ASN A 106 -14.89 7.71 4.34
CA ASN A 106 -16.27 8.14 4.04
C ASN A 106 -16.61 9.56 4.52
N LEU A 107 -15.78 10.15 5.39
CA LEU A 107 -15.94 11.52 5.89
C LEU A 107 -15.19 12.56 5.03
N TRP A 108 -14.71 12.18 3.85
CA TRP A 108 -14.02 13.10 2.95
C TRP A 108 -14.93 14.29 2.58
N VAL A 109 -14.36 15.49 2.64
CA VAL A 109 -15.00 16.74 2.23
C VAL A 109 -13.95 17.55 1.46
N ALA A 110 -14.28 18.03 0.27
CA ALA A 110 -13.37 18.83 -0.53
C ALA A 110 -12.87 20.07 0.23
N GLN A 111 -11.58 20.37 0.11
CA GLN A 111 -11.05 21.70 0.43
C GLN A 111 -11.60 22.69 -0.60
N GLY A 112 -12.16 23.81 -0.11
CA GLY A 112 -12.71 24.89 -0.94
C GLY A 112 -11.64 25.81 -1.52
#